data_AF-A0A8T2PJX5-F1
#
_entry.id   AF-A0A8T2PJX5-F1
#
_cell.length_a   1.000
_cell.length_b   1.000
_cell.length_c   1.000
_cell.angle_alpha   90.00
_cell.angle_beta   90.00
_cell.angle_gamma   90.00
#
_symmetry.space_group_name_H-M   'P 1'
#
loop_
_entity.id
_entity.type
_entity.pdbx_description
1 polymer ?
#
loop_
_entity_poly.entity_id
_entity_poly.type
_entity_poly.pdbx_seq_one_letter_code
_entity_poly.pdbx_strand_id
1 'polypeptide(L)'
;MHFYQHTTVFGPQLSHLPPESSSTSKHKADDDNGNSFLSDIDAFINQFLEGTIEPSQHAGEQGAPETLHNQSGEAGKHEEKFVPRREWKIHLTPISMELRQRQENRKQLIHDVCADSAIEFPGKNRTFDDIPNQDLDHLIVDDRHGIIYCYVPKVSCTTWKRIMIVLSESLLVDGAPYQDPMDIPTSEVHNTSHHFTFNQFWKRYGKFSRRLMKIKLKKYTKFLFVRDPFVRLISAFRAKFELANNAFYQRFAVVMLKRYSNYTDPPASVIDAFAKGIRPSFLNFVLYLLDSQTEKEMPFNEHWRQVHRLCHPCQINYDFVGKMETVEEDAEHLLRILRVDNIVQFPAGRRNRTTSNWEQAWFANIPYELRRRLYELYEADFKVFGYPKPEKLLHK
;
A
#
# COMPACT_ATOMS: atom_id res chain seq x y z
N MET A 1 33.90 -39.87 12.75
CA MET A 1 34.79 -40.64 11.84
C MET A 1 35.28 -39.66 10.78
N HIS A 2 36.58 -39.33 10.81
CA HIS A 2 37.43 -38.49 9.90
C HIS A 2 36.97 -37.04 9.57
N PHE A 3 37.58 -35.94 10.09
CA PHE A 3 38.91 -35.30 9.88
C PHE A 3 39.24 -35.01 8.40
N TYR A 4 39.50 -33.75 7.95
CA TYR A 4 40.72 -32.98 8.21
C TYR A 4 40.59 -31.44 8.10
N GLN A 5 41.57 -30.76 8.71
CA GLN A 5 41.78 -29.32 8.93
C GLN A 5 42.87 -28.70 8.02
N HIS A 6 42.80 -27.35 7.86
CA HIS A 6 43.84 -26.29 7.67
C HIS A 6 44.87 -26.41 6.50
N THR A 7 45.39 -25.34 5.87
CA THR A 7 46.04 -24.13 6.42
C THR A 7 46.32 -23.05 5.34
N THR A 8 46.54 -21.80 5.79
CA THR A 8 46.93 -20.51 5.16
C THR A 8 48.40 -20.36 4.73
N VAL A 9 48.74 -19.46 3.78
CA VAL A 9 50.01 -18.67 3.72
C VAL A 9 49.84 -17.28 3.02
N PHE A 10 50.56 -16.27 3.54
CA PHE A 10 50.73 -14.82 3.27
C PHE A 10 51.27 -14.45 1.86
N GLY A 11 50.93 -13.30 1.24
CA GLY A 11 51.52 -11.92 1.39
C GLY A 11 52.56 -11.61 0.27
N PRO A 12 52.95 -10.36 -0.13
CA PRO A 12 52.72 -9.04 0.50
C PRO A 12 52.28 -7.87 -0.44
N GLN A 13 51.95 -6.72 0.17
CA GLN A 13 51.79 -5.37 -0.42
C GLN A 13 53.15 -4.69 -0.70
N LEU A 14 53.20 -3.75 -1.65
CA LEU A 14 54.02 -2.54 -1.57
C LEU A 14 53.44 -1.41 -2.45
N SER A 15 53.35 -0.24 -1.82
CA SER A 15 52.85 1.06 -2.25
C SER A 15 53.92 1.90 -2.98
N HIS A 16 53.53 2.80 -3.89
CA HIS A 16 54.00 4.21 -4.00
C HIS A 16 53.38 4.94 -5.24
N LEU A 17 52.94 6.19 -5.04
CA LEU A 17 52.49 7.22 -6.00
C LEU A 17 53.57 8.34 -6.12
N PRO A 18 53.39 9.43 -6.90
CA PRO A 18 53.50 9.66 -8.36
C PRO A 18 54.62 10.70 -8.68
N PRO A 19 54.75 11.35 -9.86
CA PRO A 19 54.01 12.60 -10.13
C PRO A 19 53.73 12.95 -11.63
N GLU A 20 53.10 14.11 -11.80
CA GLU A 20 52.48 14.76 -12.98
C GLU A 20 53.39 15.08 -14.18
N SER A 21 52.81 15.20 -15.38
CA SER A 21 52.85 16.43 -16.21
C SER A 21 52.12 16.31 -17.56
N SER A 22 51.26 17.31 -17.80
CA SER A 22 50.83 17.96 -19.06
C SER A 22 51.09 17.30 -20.44
N SER A 23 50.03 17.16 -21.26
CA SER A 23 49.65 18.15 -22.28
C SER A 23 48.78 17.58 -23.43
N THR A 24 47.71 18.32 -23.73
CA THR A 24 47.08 18.57 -25.04
C THR A 24 46.37 17.46 -25.85
N SER A 25 45.03 17.59 -25.82
CA SER A 25 44.07 17.67 -26.93
C SER A 25 43.93 16.52 -27.94
N LYS A 26 42.72 15.94 -27.99
CA LYS A 26 41.90 15.85 -29.21
C LYS A 26 40.43 15.56 -28.87
N HIS A 27 39.54 16.40 -29.38
CA HIS A 27 38.09 16.25 -29.35
C HIS A 27 37.63 14.90 -29.92
N LYS A 28 36.61 14.30 -29.30
CA LYS A 28 35.58 13.55 -30.03
C LYS A 28 34.25 13.67 -29.31
N ALA A 29 33.30 14.27 -30.02
CA ALA A 29 31.89 14.33 -29.67
C ALA A 29 31.29 12.92 -29.78
N ASP A 30 30.48 12.54 -28.79
CA ASP A 30 29.38 11.60 -28.89
C ASP A 30 28.71 11.50 -27.51
N ASP A 31 27.73 12.36 -27.24
CA ASP A 31 26.86 12.21 -26.06
C ASP A 31 25.43 12.75 -26.28
N ASP A 32 24.97 12.80 -27.54
CA ASP A 32 23.63 13.31 -27.88
C ASP A 32 22.64 12.21 -28.31
N ASN A 33 23.11 10.98 -28.55
CA ASN A 33 22.28 9.91 -29.10
C ASN A 33 21.54 9.08 -28.03
N GLY A 34 21.98 9.15 -26.76
CA GLY A 34 21.35 8.45 -25.64
C GLY A 34 20.08 9.13 -25.13
N ASN A 35 20.02 10.46 -25.19
CA ASN A 35 18.85 11.24 -24.76
C ASN A 35 17.70 11.17 -25.78
N SER A 36 18.03 11.18 -27.08
CA SER A 36 17.05 11.06 -28.18
C SER A 36 16.29 9.73 -28.14
N PHE A 37 17.01 8.61 -27.96
CA PHE A 37 16.37 7.29 -27.88
C PHE A 37 15.46 7.13 -26.65
N LEU A 38 15.83 7.73 -25.52
CA LEU A 38 15.01 7.71 -24.31
C LEU A 38 13.76 8.58 -24.44
N SER A 39 13.86 9.73 -25.11
CA SER A 39 12.71 10.59 -25.41
C SER A 39 11.76 9.95 -26.44
N ASP A 40 12.28 9.22 -27.41
CA ASP A 40 11.46 8.50 -28.40
C ASP A 40 10.68 7.35 -27.77
N ILE A 41 11.27 6.67 -26.78
CA ILE A 41 10.54 5.67 -25.97
C ILE A 41 9.48 6.35 -25.10
N ASP A 42 9.76 7.52 -24.51
CA ASP A 42 8.77 8.28 -23.75
C ASP A 42 7.61 8.73 -24.64
N ALA A 43 7.90 9.21 -25.86
CA ALA A 43 6.91 9.57 -26.85
C ALA A 43 6.07 8.35 -27.27
N PHE A 44 6.72 7.21 -27.54
CA PHE A 44 6.04 5.97 -27.92
C PHE A 44 5.14 5.42 -26.80
N ILE A 45 5.62 5.40 -25.54
CA ILE A 45 4.82 4.97 -24.38
C ILE A 45 3.66 5.95 -24.13
N ASN A 46 3.87 7.25 -24.31
CA ASN A 46 2.79 8.23 -24.16
C ASN A 46 1.75 8.11 -25.28
N GLN A 47 2.17 7.91 -26.52
CA GLN A 47 1.29 7.72 -27.68
C GLN A 47 0.44 6.44 -27.56
N PHE A 48 1.02 5.35 -27.04
CA PHE A 48 0.28 4.10 -26.81
C PHE A 48 -0.78 4.23 -25.69
N LEU A 49 -0.59 5.18 -24.78
CA LEU A 49 -1.51 5.45 -23.67
C LEU A 49 -2.54 6.55 -23.99
N GLU A 50 -2.27 7.43 -24.95
CA GLU A 50 -3.15 8.53 -25.36
C GLU A 50 -4.16 8.14 -26.46
N GLY A 51 -3.92 7.05 -27.20
CA GLY A 51 -4.76 6.60 -28.32
C GLY A 51 -6.17 6.07 -28.00
N THR A 52 -6.77 6.38 -26.84
CA THR A 52 -8.12 5.88 -26.46
C THR A 52 -9.16 6.94 -26.12
N ILE A 53 -8.93 8.21 -26.46
CA ILE A 53 -9.90 9.27 -26.16
C ILE A 53 -10.04 10.25 -27.34
N GLU A 54 -11.02 10.01 -28.21
CA GLU A 54 -12.06 10.98 -28.69
C GLU A 54 -12.95 10.34 -29.78
N PRO A 55 -14.29 10.45 -29.73
CA PRO A 55 -15.16 10.13 -30.85
C PRO A 55 -15.53 11.40 -31.64
N SER A 56 -15.07 11.46 -32.90
CA SER A 56 -15.57 12.40 -33.90
C SER A 56 -16.98 12.00 -34.35
N GLN A 57 -17.93 12.92 -34.21
CA GLN A 57 -19.23 12.87 -34.85
C GLN A 57 -19.06 13.34 -36.30
N HIS A 58 -19.53 12.56 -37.29
CA HIS A 58 -20.33 13.04 -38.43
C HIS A 58 -20.76 11.91 -39.39
N ALA A 59 -22.09 11.79 -39.53
CA ALA A 59 -22.91 11.58 -40.72
C ALA A 59 -22.69 10.38 -41.68
N GLY A 60 -23.81 9.70 -42.00
CA GLY A 60 -23.96 8.95 -43.25
C GLY A 60 -24.98 7.81 -43.21
N GLU A 61 -26.28 8.12 -43.26
CA GLU A 61 -27.30 7.17 -43.72
C GLU A 61 -27.09 6.89 -45.22
N GLN A 62 -27.06 5.61 -45.62
CA GLN A 62 -27.83 5.01 -46.73
C GLN A 62 -27.30 3.62 -47.13
N GLY A 63 -28.24 2.68 -47.29
CA GLY A 63 -28.19 1.65 -48.34
C GLY A 63 -27.56 0.29 -48.00
N ALA A 64 -28.41 -0.70 -47.72
CA ALA A 64 -28.17 -2.09 -48.13
C ALA A 64 -28.65 -2.24 -49.60
N PRO A 65 -28.12 -3.17 -50.43
CA PRO A 65 -28.44 -4.60 -50.26
C PRO A 65 -27.37 -5.64 -50.67
N GLU A 66 -27.60 -6.85 -50.14
CA GLU A 66 -27.47 -8.19 -50.76
C GLU A 66 -26.11 -8.82 -51.18
N THR A 67 -25.74 -9.82 -50.37
CA THR A 67 -25.28 -11.21 -50.67
C THR A 67 -24.39 -11.52 -51.86
N LEU A 68 -23.27 -12.21 -51.59
CA LEU A 68 -22.82 -13.40 -52.33
C LEU A 68 -21.85 -14.26 -51.50
N HIS A 69 -22.11 -15.57 -51.51
CA HIS A 69 -21.33 -16.63 -50.88
C HIS A 69 -19.90 -16.74 -51.44
N ASN A 70 -18.94 -17.09 -50.57
CA ASN A 70 -17.98 -18.16 -50.88
C ASN A 70 -17.32 -18.72 -49.60
N GLN A 71 -17.27 -20.05 -49.53
CA GLN A 71 -16.61 -20.85 -48.48
C GLN A 71 -15.14 -21.07 -48.85
N SER A 72 -14.23 -20.94 -47.87
CA SER A 72 -13.05 -21.81 -47.71
C SER A 72 -12.15 -21.34 -46.56
N GLY A 73 -11.71 -22.26 -45.71
CA GLY A 73 -10.36 -22.25 -45.12
C GLY A 73 -10.19 -21.71 -43.69
N GLU A 74 -10.08 -22.67 -42.75
CA GLU A 74 -9.09 -22.79 -41.65
C GLU A 74 -8.71 -21.62 -40.70
N ALA A 75 -8.45 -22.05 -39.46
CA ALA A 75 -7.82 -21.36 -38.33
C ALA A 75 -8.71 -20.41 -37.52
N GLY A 76 -9.46 -20.99 -36.58
CA GLY A 76 -10.14 -20.25 -35.51
C GLY A 76 -9.12 -19.55 -34.61
N LYS A 77 -8.87 -18.28 -34.91
CA LYS A 77 -8.29 -17.29 -34.02
C LYS A 77 -9.15 -17.23 -32.75
N HIS A 78 -8.50 -17.17 -31.59
CA HIS A 78 -9.15 -16.73 -30.35
C HIS A 78 -9.73 -15.33 -30.60
N GLU A 79 -11.04 -15.26 -30.79
CA GLU A 79 -11.78 -14.00 -30.69
C GLU A 79 -11.66 -13.51 -29.25
N GLU A 80 -10.86 -12.47 -29.03
CA GLU A 80 -11.02 -11.63 -27.85
C GLU A 80 -12.47 -11.14 -27.86
N LYS A 81 -13.30 -11.74 -26.99
CA LYS A 81 -14.66 -11.28 -26.75
C LYS A 81 -14.57 -9.80 -26.36
N PHE A 82 -14.98 -8.94 -27.28
CA PHE A 82 -15.25 -7.54 -27.00
C PHE A 82 -16.32 -7.50 -25.89
N VAL A 83 -15.88 -7.23 -24.66
CA VAL A 83 -16.79 -6.98 -23.54
C VAL A 83 -17.34 -5.58 -23.74
N PRO A 84 -18.66 -5.40 -23.88
CA PRO A 84 -19.25 -4.08 -24.03
C PRO A 84 -18.80 -3.17 -22.87
N ARG A 85 -18.30 -1.98 -23.23
CA ARG A 85 -17.89 -0.94 -22.29
C ARG A 85 -19.08 -0.65 -21.37
N ARG A 86 -19.05 -1.14 -20.13
CA ARG A 86 -20.14 -0.96 -19.15
C ARG A 86 -20.45 0.53 -19.08
N GLU A 87 -21.71 0.89 -19.35
CA GLU A 87 -22.16 2.28 -19.43
C GLU A 87 -21.78 3.02 -18.14
N TRP A 88 -21.09 4.16 -18.31
CA TRP A 88 -20.72 5.03 -17.20
C TRP A 88 -22.00 5.54 -16.55
N LYS A 89 -22.13 5.40 -15.22
CA LYS A 89 -23.16 6.17 -14.50
C LYS A 89 -22.80 7.66 -14.65
N ILE A 90 -23.62 8.38 -15.41
CA ILE A 90 -23.53 9.83 -15.47
C ILE A 90 -24.08 10.35 -14.14
N HIS A 91 -23.18 10.74 -13.25
CA HIS A 91 -23.56 11.42 -12.02
C HIS A 91 -24.04 12.83 -12.34
N LEU A 92 -25.35 13.00 -12.42
CA LEU A 92 -25.97 14.32 -12.58
C LEU A 92 -25.87 15.16 -11.30
N THR A 93 -25.73 14.51 -10.14
CA THR A 93 -25.52 15.22 -8.87
C THR A 93 -24.03 15.55 -8.72
N PRO A 94 -23.65 16.82 -8.49
CA PRO A 94 -22.25 17.13 -8.21
C PRO A 94 -21.82 16.57 -6.84
N ILE A 95 -20.56 16.16 -6.72
CA ILE A 95 -19.92 15.94 -5.41
C ILE A 95 -20.01 17.25 -4.62
N SER A 96 -20.47 17.19 -3.37
CA SER A 96 -20.64 18.38 -2.54
C SER A 96 -19.33 19.15 -2.37
N MET A 97 -19.43 20.49 -2.31
CA MET A 97 -18.28 21.37 -2.10
C MET A 97 -17.54 21.03 -0.80
N GLU A 98 -18.27 20.63 0.24
CA GLU A 98 -17.69 20.23 1.52
C GLU A 98 -16.77 19.01 1.38
N LEU A 99 -17.19 17.97 0.67
CA LEU A 99 -16.38 16.76 0.47
C LEU A 99 -15.12 17.05 -0.36
N ARG A 100 -15.22 17.92 -1.37
CA ARG A 100 -14.05 18.38 -2.15
C ARG A 100 -13.08 19.16 -1.29
N GLN A 101 -13.57 20.14 -0.53
CA GLN A 101 -12.75 20.95 0.37
C GLN A 101 -12.07 20.10 1.44
N ARG A 102 -12.79 19.12 1.99
CA ARG A 102 -12.25 18.16 2.97
C ARG A 102 -11.07 17.38 2.40
N GLN A 103 -11.15 16.92 1.16
CA GLN A 103 -10.04 16.21 0.50
C GLN A 103 -8.88 17.15 0.16
N GLU A 104 -9.16 18.38 -0.28
CA GLU A 104 -8.12 19.37 -0.54
C GLU A 104 -7.33 19.69 0.74
N ASN A 105 -8.02 19.95 1.85
CA ASN A 105 -7.40 20.20 3.14
C ASN A 105 -6.52 19.01 3.61
N ARG A 106 -6.96 17.77 3.38
CA ARG A 106 -6.19 16.57 3.76
C ARG A 106 -4.91 16.42 2.93
N LYS A 107 -4.98 16.65 1.62
CA LYS A 107 -3.80 16.60 0.74
C LYS A 107 -2.83 17.73 1.05
N GLN A 108 -3.34 18.95 1.22
CA GLN A 108 -2.52 20.11 1.56
C GLN A 108 -1.79 19.90 2.88
N LEU A 109 -2.45 19.34 3.90
CA LEU A 109 -1.81 19.03 5.17
C LEU A 109 -0.64 18.03 5.03
N ILE A 110 -0.81 16.97 4.25
CA ILE A 110 0.29 16.02 3.99
C ILE A 110 1.46 16.75 3.33
N HIS A 111 1.17 17.55 2.31
CA HIS A 111 2.18 18.34 1.61
C HIS A 111 2.92 19.27 2.57
N ASP A 112 2.21 20.02 3.40
CA ASP A 112 2.78 20.98 4.35
C ASP A 112 3.68 20.27 5.38
N VAL A 113 3.21 19.16 5.97
CA VAL A 113 4.00 18.38 6.93
C VAL A 113 5.24 17.76 6.28
N CYS A 114 5.15 17.32 5.03
CA CYS A 114 6.27 16.78 4.29
C CYS A 114 7.26 17.88 3.85
N ALA A 115 6.82 19.12 3.64
CA ALA A 115 7.67 20.25 3.31
C ALA A 115 8.31 20.92 4.53
N ASP A 116 7.69 20.82 5.72
CA ASP A 116 8.14 21.49 6.94
C ASP A 116 9.43 20.87 7.51
N SER A 117 10.58 21.54 7.38
CA SER A 117 11.87 21.06 7.87
C SER A 117 11.96 20.92 9.40
N ALA A 118 11.01 21.48 10.16
CA ALA A 118 10.96 21.32 11.61
C ALA A 118 10.39 19.95 12.04
N ILE A 119 9.68 19.26 11.14
CA ILE A 119 9.10 17.94 11.42
C ILE A 119 10.01 16.86 10.84
N GLU A 120 10.71 16.12 11.71
CA GLU A 120 11.60 15.02 11.31
C GLU A 120 11.01 13.66 11.66
N PHE A 121 11.10 12.71 10.71
CA PHE A 121 10.77 11.31 10.95
C PHE A 121 11.44 10.39 9.91
N PRO A 122 11.64 9.09 10.22
CA PRO A 122 12.35 8.17 9.35
C PRO A 122 11.78 8.10 7.93
N GLY A 123 12.63 8.31 6.93
CA GLY A 123 12.26 8.22 5.52
C GLY A 123 11.53 9.42 4.96
N LYS A 124 11.40 10.54 5.69
CA LYS A 124 10.79 11.76 5.17
C LYS A 124 11.53 12.34 3.97
N ASN A 125 12.85 12.54 4.10
CA ASN A 125 13.67 13.29 3.13
C ASN A 125 14.27 12.41 2.00
N ARG A 126 13.87 11.13 1.89
CA ARG A 126 14.35 10.24 0.82
C ARG A 126 13.55 10.43 -0.47
N THR A 127 14.14 10.05 -1.60
CA THR A 127 13.43 10.02 -2.88
C THR A 127 12.64 8.72 -3.04
N PHE A 128 11.73 8.66 -4.03
CA PHE A 128 11.02 7.42 -4.35
C PHE A 128 11.97 6.28 -4.77
N ASP A 129 13.10 6.59 -5.41
CA ASP A 129 14.09 5.59 -5.84
C ASP A 129 14.81 4.93 -4.66
N ASP A 130 14.93 5.63 -3.54
CA ASP A 130 15.57 5.14 -2.32
C ASP A 130 14.68 4.19 -1.51
N ILE A 131 13.40 4.03 -1.88
CA ILE A 131 12.48 3.11 -1.20
C ILE A 131 12.79 1.68 -1.66
N PRO A 132 13.16 0.73 -0.78
CA PRO A 132 13.37 -0.67 -1.17
C PRO A 132 12.12 -1.30 -1.82
N ASN A 133 12.29 -2.18 -2.83
CA ASN A 133 11.15 -2.81 -3.52
C ASN A 133 10.19 -3.52 -2.55
N GLN A 134 10.72 -4.18 -1.52
CA GLN A 134 9.93 -4.86 -0.49
C GLN A 134 9.03 -3.92 0.32
N ASP A 135 9.39 -2.64 0.43
CA ASP A 135 8.59 -1.61 1.11
C ASP A 135 7.49 -1.03 0.19
N LEU A 136 7.45 -1.43 -1.08
CA LEU A 136 6.41 -1.06 -2.05
C LEU A 136 5.31 -2.13 -2.19
N ASP A 137 5.30 -3.14 -1.30
CA ASP A 137 4.29 -4.21 -1.34
C ASP A 137 2.88 -3.72 -0.99
N HIS A 138 2.78 -2.56 -0.35
CA HIS A 138 1.50 -1.96 0.03
C HIS A 138 0.77 -1.25 -1.12
N LEU A 139 1.43 -1.03 -2.26
CA LEU A 139 0.89 -0.31 -3.41
C LEU A 139 0.32 -1.29 -4.42
N ILE A 140 -0.99 -1.57 -4.31
CA ILE A 140 -1.74 -2.40 -5.26
C ILE A 140 -2.07 -1.55 -6.49
N VAL A 141 -1.86 -2.11 -7.66
CA VAL A 141 -2.05 -1.44 -8.95
C VAL A 141 -3.15 -2.13 -9.72
N ASP A 142 -4.11 -1.33 -10.19
CA ASP A 142 -5.07 -1.76 -11.20
C ASP A 142 -4.87 -0.93 -12.48
N ASP A 143 -4.32 -1.58 -13.49
CA ASP A 143 -4.02 -0.98 -14.78
C ASP A 143 -5.29 -0.70 -15.60
N ARG A 144 -6.40 -1.40 -15.34
CA ARG A 144 -7.65 -1.28 -16.12
C ARG A 144 -8.35 0.04 -15.85
N HIS A 145 -8.35 0.48 -14.59
CA HIS A 145 -8.98 1.73 -14.18
C HIS A 145 -7.96 2.83 -13.84
N GLY A 146 -6.65 2.55 -13.93
CA GLY A 146 -5.60 3.49 -13.61
C GLY A 146 -5.61 3.87 -12.13
N ILE A 147 -5.60 2.88 -11.24
CA ILE A 147 -5.73 3.04 -9.79
C ILE A 147 -4.47 2.53 -9.09
N ILE A 148 -4.02 3.27 -8.07
CA ILE A 148 -3.04 2.79 -7.09
C ILE A 148 -3.65 2.90 -5.70
N TYR A 149 -3.84 1.75 -5.05
CA TYR A 149 -4.31 1.68 -3.67
C TYR A 149 -3.14 1.36 -2.74
N CYS A 150 -2.79 2.29 -1.84
CA CYS A 150 -1.92 1.94 -0.72
C CYS A 150 -2.74 1.33 0.42
N TYR A 151 -2.64 0.02 0.61
CA TYR A 151 -3.39 -0.65 1.66
C TYR A 151 -2.71 -0.51 3.03
N VAL A 152 -3.48 -0.05 4.00
CA VAL A 152 -3.06 0.04 5.41
C VAL A 152 -3.91 -0.92 6.22
N PRO A 153 -3.35 -1.81 7.04
CA PRO A 153 -4.22 -2.68 7.84
C PRO A 153 -5.03 -1.92 8.89
N LYS A 154 -6.22 -2.47 9.20
CA LYS A 154 -7.17 -1.96 10.22
C LYS A 154 -7.91 -0.67 9.84
N VAL A 155 -7.90 -0.36 8.54
CA VAL A 155 -8.66 0.75 7.93
C VAL A 155 -9.60 0.26 6.81
N SER A 156 -10.32 -0.83 7.09
CA SER A 156 -11.17 -1.50 6.08
C SER A 156 -10.41 -2.03 4.85
N CYS A 157 -9.12 -2.35 5.01
CA CYS A 157 -8.29 -2.87 3.91
C CYS A 157 -8.81 -4.17 3.30
N THR A 158 -9.47 -5.03 4.08
CA THR A 158 -10.07 -6.27 3.53
C THR A 158 -11.18 -5.92 2.53
N THR A 159 -12.01 -4.94 2.85
CA THR A 159 -13.06 -4.45 1.94
C THR A 159 -12.46 -3.82 0.69
N TRP A 160 -11.47 -2.94 0.83
CA TRP A 160 -10.80 -2.33 -0.33
C TRP A 160 -10.05 -3.36 -1.18
N LYS A 161 -9.40 -4.36 -0.59
CA LYS A 161 -8.77 -5.46 -1.33
C LYS A 161 -9.79 -6.26 -2.14
N ARG A 162 -10.98 -6.53 -1.60
CA ARG A 162 -12.09 -7.16 -2.35
C ARG A 162 -12.52 -6.31 -3.54
N ILE A 163 -12.70 -5.01 -3.32
CA ILE A 163 -13.00 -4.06 -4.39
C ILE A 163 -11.91 -4.09 -5.48
N MET A 164 -10.62 -4.05 -5.09
CA MET A 164 -9.52 -4.12 -6.06
C MET A 164 -9.52 -5.44 -6.84
N ILE A 165 -9.87 -6.58 -6.23
CA ILE A 165 -10.00 -7.87 -6.92
C ILE A 165 -11.12 -7.82 -7.97
N VAL A 166 -12.30 -7.27 -7.62
CA VAL A 166 -13.41 -7.11 -8.58
C VAL A 166 -13.01 -6.19 -9.74
N LEU A 167 -12.39 -5.04 -9.45
CA LEU A 167 -12.00 -4.07 -10.48
C LEU A 167 -10.91 -4.62 -11.43
N SER A 168 -9.90 -5.30 -10.88
CA SER A 168 -8.82 -5.89 -11.67
C SER A 168 -9.21 -7.19 -12.36
N GLU A 169 -10.36 -7.78 -12.01
CA GLU A 169 -10.80 -9.12 -12.43
C GLU A 169 -9.73 -10.21 -12.16
N SER A 170 -8.93 -10.03 -11.11
CA SER A 170 -7.76 -10.88 -10.83
C SER A 170 -8.09 -12.27 -10.29
N LEU A 171 -9.33 -12.47 -9.83
CA LEU A 171 -9.83 -13.73 -9.30
C LEU A 171 -11.14 -14.12 -10.01
N LEU A 172 -11.24 -15.40 -10.35
CA LEU A 172 -12.38 -15.98 -11.06
C LEU A 172 -13.17 -16.95 -10.17
N VAL A 173 -14.47 -17.04 -10.39
CA VAL A 173 -15.39 -18.07 -9.89
C VAL A 173 -16.12 -18.67 -11.10
N ASP A 174 -16.07 -19.99 -11.24
CA ASP A 174 -16.67 -20.73 -12.36
C ASP A 174 -16.27 -20.19 -13.75
N GLY A 175 -15.02 -19.73 -13.88
CA GLY A 175 -14.48 -19.18 -15.13
C GLY A 175 -14.86 -17.73 -15.42
N ALA A 176 -15.59 -17.05 -14.53
CA ALA A 176 -15.98 -15.65 -14.67
C ALA A 176 -15.43 -14.78 -13.51
N PRO A 177 -15.14 -13.48 -13.72
CA PRO A 177 -14.71 -12.60 -12.64
C PRO A 177 -15.80 -12.39 -11.58
N TYR A 178 -15.38 -12.28 -10.32
CA TYR A 178 -16.28 -11.88 -9.22
C TYR A 178 -16.92 -10.51 -9.53
N GLN A 179 -18.22 -10.38 -9.25
CA GLN A 179 -18.97 -9.13 -9.44
C GLN A 179 -19.24 -8.41 -8.12
N ASP A 180 -19.56 -9.14 -7.05
CA ASP A 180 -19.75 -8.55 -5.71
C ASP A 180 -18.48 -8.73 -4.87
N PRO A 181 -17.89 -7.63 -4.34
CA PRO A 181 -16.77 -7.71 -3.41
C PRO A 181 -17.03 -8.62 -2.21
N MET A 182 -18.27 -8.70 -1.73
CA MET A 182 -18.64 -9.46 -0.53
C MET A 182 -18.68 -10.97 -0.73
N ASP A 183 -18.80 -11.44 -1.97
CA ASP A 183 -18.75 -12.87 -2.30
C ASP A 183 -17.33 -13.43 -2.24
N ILE A 184 -16.31 -12.58 -2.25
CA ILE A 184 -14.91 -13.02 -2.21
C ILE A 184 -14.55 -13.54 -0.81
N PRO A 185 -14.16 -14.84 -0.68
CA PRO A 185 -13.82 -15.44 0.60
C PRO A 185 -12.62 -14.79 1.27
N THR A 186 -12.65 -14.65 2.61
CA THR A 186 -11.55 -14.03 3.37
C THR A 186 -10.20 -14.74 3.18
N SER A 187 -10.20 -16.04 2.88
CA SER A 187 -8.99 -16.82 2.55
C SER A 187 -8.29 -16.31 1.29
N GLU A 188 -9.06 -15.83 0.32
CA GLU A 188 -8.53 -15.31 -0.96
C GLU A 188 -8.15 -13.83 -0.88
N VAL A 189 -8.88 -13.03 -0.10
CA VAL A 189 -8.66 -11.57 -0.05
C VAL A 189 -7.22 -11.18 0.31
N HIS A 190 -6.53 -12.00 1.11
CA HIS A 190 -5.17 -11.73 1.57
C HIS A 190 -4.10 -12.48 0.76
N ASN A 191 -4.48 -13.26 -0.25
CA ASN A 191 -3.56 -13.94 -1.14
C ASN A 191 -2.89 -12.91 -2.06
N THR A 192 -1.56 -12.80 -1.98
CA THR A 192 -0.78 -11.78 -2.71
C THR A 192 -0.80 -11.98 -4.22
N SER A 193 -1.09 -13.19 -4.71
CA SER A 193 -1.20 -13.47 -6.15
C SER A 193 -2.37 -12.75 -6.81
N HIS A 194 -3.41 -12.38 -6.05
CA HIS A 194 -4.59 -11.66 -6.56
C HIS A 194 -4.40 -10.14 -6.55
N HIS A 195 -3.28 -9.65 -6.01
CA HIS A 195 -2.98 -8.22 -5.88
C HIS A 195 -1.66 -7.92 -6.59
N PHE A 196 -1.72 -7.28 -7.75
CA PHE A 196 -0.51 -6.86 -8.45
C PHE A 196 0.07 -5.63 -7.76
N THR A 197 1.20 -5.78 -7.05
CA THR A 197 1.83 -4.69 -6.27
C THR A 197 3.09 -4.16 -6.93
N PHE A 198 3.50 -2.92 -6.61
CA PHE A 198 4.79 -2.38 -7.08
C PHE A 198 6.00 -3.26 -6.70
N ASN A 199 5.99 -3.94 -5.56
CA ASN A 199 7.03 -4.92 -5.24
C ASN A 199 7.20 -6.01 -6.32
N GLN A 200 6.10 -6.40 -6.99
CA GLN A 200 6.12 -7.43 -8.05
C GLN A 200 6.63 -6.91 -9.41
N PHE A 201 6.68 -5.59 -9.62
CA PHE A 201 7.14 -5.01 -10.89
C PHE A 201 8.59 -5.37 -11.20
N TRP A 202 9.45 -5.50 -10.20
CA TRP A 202 10.83 -5.92 -10.42
C TRP A 202 10.90 -7.29 -11.10
N LYS A 203 10.09 -8.25 -10.64
CA LYS A 203 10.03 -9.60 -11.21
C LYS A 203 9.48 -9.59 -12.64
N ARG A 204 8.52 -8.70 -12.95
CA ARG A 204 7.85 -8.65 -14.25
C ARG A 204 8.58 -7.81 -15.31
N TYR A 205 9.18 -6.69 -14.91
CA TYR A 205 9.73 -5.68 -15.82
C TYR A 205 11.23 -5.43 -15.66
N GLY A 206 11.90 -6.08 -14.70
CA GLY A 206 13.33 -5.97 -14.47
C GLY A 206 13.79 -4.51 -14.29
N LYS A 207 14.81 -4.11 -15.05
CA LYS A 207 15.40 -2.76 -14.99
C LYS A 207 14.43 -1.62 -15.30
N PHE A 208 13.33 -1.89 -16.02
CA PHE A 208 12.33 -0.88 -16.37
C PHE A 208 11.28 -0.64 -15.28
N SER A 209 11.26 -1.49 -14.24
CA SER A 209 10.27 -1.44 -13.15
C SER A 209 10.10 -0.04 -12.54
N ARG A 210 11.19 0.63 -12.16
CA ARG A 210 11.16 1.97 -11.55
C ARG A 210 10.61 3.05 -12.47
N ARG A 211 11.00 3.04 -13.75
CA ARG A 211 10.47 3.98 -14.76
C ARG A 211 8.95 3.80 -14.91
N LEU A 212 8.48 2.56 -15.00
CA LEU A 212 7.05 2.25 -15.09
C LEU A 212 6.28 2.64 -13.82
N MET A 213 6.84 2.41 -12.62
CA MET A 213 6.24 2.88 -11.37
C MET A 213 6.04 4.39 -11.37
N LYS A 214 7.07 5.16 -11.74
CA LYS A 214 7.00 6.64 -11.81
C LYS A 214 5.95 7.12 -12.82
N ILE A 215 5.88 6.49 -13.99
CA ILE A 215 4.85 6.80 -15.00
C ILE A 215 3.45 6.56 -14.41
N LYS A 216 3.24 5.41 -13.76
CA LYS A 216 1.95 5.08 -13.13
C LYS A 216 1.62 6.02 -11.96
N LEU A 217 2.59 6.37 -11.11
CA LEU A 217 2.39 7.37 -10.04
C LEU A 217 1.97 8.73 -10.59
N LYS A 218 2.46 9.14 -11.77
CA LYS A 218 2.05 10.37 -12.43
C LYS A 218 0.65 10.27 -13.06
N LYS A 219 0.30 9.13 -13.66
CA LYS A 219 -0.92 8.98 -14.47
C LYS A 219 -2.14 8.42 -13.72
N TYR A 220 -1.94 7.57 -12.71
CA TYR A 220 -3.01 6.82 -12.04
C TYR A 220 -3.55 7.58 -10.84
N THR A 221 -4.82 7.37 -10.49
CA THR A 221 -5.41 7.91 -9.25
C THR A 221 -4.91 7.11 -8.06
N LYS A 222 -4.26 7.78 -7.11
CA LYS A 222 -3.63 7.18 -5.92
C LYS A 222 -4.46 7.47 -4.70
N PHE A 223 -4.82 6.45 -3.93
CA PHE A 223 -5.54 6.66 -2.68
C PHE A 223 -5.03 5.79 -1.54
N LEU A 224 -5.28 6.23 -0.32
CA LEU A 224 -5.16 5.43 0.88
C LEU A 224 -6.29 5.74 1.86
N PHE A 225 -6.50 4.83 2.80
CA PHE A 225 -7.31 5.09 3.98
C PHE A 225 -6.42 5.07 5.22
N VAL A 226 -6.75 5.94 6.18
CA VAL A 226 -6.05 6.04 7.45
C VAL A 226 -7.04 6.01 8.60
N ARG A 227 -6.51 5.92 9.82
CA ARG A 227 -7.26 5.91 11.07
C ARG A 227 -6.38 6.48 12.16
N ASP A 228 -7.01 7.00 13.22
CA ASP A 228 -6.28 7.40 14.42
C ASP A 228 -5.23 6.32 14.79
N PRO A 229 -3.94 6.68 14.95
CA PRO A 229 -2.88 5.70 15.17
C PRO A 229 -3.09 4.81 16.40
N PHE A 230 -3.63 5.34 17.50
CA PHE A 230 -3.87 4.56 18.72
C PHE A 230 -5.09 3.65 18.56
N VAL A 231 -6.16 4.14 17.93
CA VAL A 231 -7.33 3.30 17.60
C VAL A 231 -6.92 2.16 16.65
N ARG A 232 -6.04 2.44 15.70
CA ARG A 232 -5.49 1.44 14.78
C ARG A 232 -4.70 0.36 15.53
N LEU A 233 -3.90 0.72 16.53
CA LEU A 233 -3.18 -0.22 17.39
C LEU A 233 -4.12 -1.09 18.23
N ILE A 234 -5.15 -0.51 18.83
CA ILE A 234 -6.17 -1.26 19.55
C ILE A 234 -6.83 -2.27 18.60
N SER A 235 -7.26 -1.83 17.42
CA SER A 235 -7.84 -2.72 16.40
C SER A 235 -6.87 -3.84 15.97
N ALA A 236 -5.58 -3.54 15.83
CA ALA A 236 -4.55 -4.53 15.51
C ALA A 236 -4.39 -5.57 16.62
N PHE A 237 -4.24 -5.13 17.87
CA PHE A 237 -4.09 -6.01 19.02
C PHE A 237 -5.28 -6.96 19.15
N ARG A 238 -6.49 -6.41 19.13
CA ARG A 238 -7.74 -7.18 19.24
C ARG A 238 -7.84 -8.24 18.15
N ALA A 239 -7.63 -7.83 16.91
CA ALA A 239 -7.73 -8.73 15.77
C ALA A 239 -6.68 -9.84 15.75
N LYS A 240 -5.55 -9.69 16.46
CA LYS A 240 -4.44 -10.65 16.43
C LYS A 240 -4.27 -11.48 17.70
N PHE A 241 -4.76 -10.98 18.84
CA PHE A 241 -4.49 -11.58 20.14
C PHE A 241 -5.73 -11.82 21.02
N GLU A 242 -6.93 -11.30 20.70
CA GLU A 242 -8.15 -11.66 21.46
C GLU A 242 -8.70 -13.03 21.06
N LEU A 243 -8.60 -13.38 19.76
CA LEU A 243 -9.03 -14.67 19.21
C LEU A 243 -7.83 -15.57 18.95
N ALA A 244 -8.06 -16.88 18.99
CA ALA A 244 -7.02 -17.88 18.76
C ALA A 244 -6.43 -17.74 17.36
N ASN A 245 -5.15 -17.37 17.29
CA ASN A 245 -4.38 -17.27 16.05
C ASN A 245 -2.97 -17.82 16.30
N ASN A 246 -2.74 -19.08 15.91
CA ASN A 246 -1.50 -19.76 16.27
C ASN A 246 -0.25 -19.11 15.65
N ALA A 247 -0.36 -18.60 14.41
CA ALA A 247 0.75 -17.95 13.72
C ALA A 247 1.18 -16.66 14.43
N PHE A 248 0.23 -15.80 14.80
CA PHE A 248 0.52 -14.56 15.53
C PHE A 248 0.92 -14.84 16.98
N TYR A 249 0.31 -15.85 17.60
CA TYR A 249 0.66 -16.24 18.96
C TYR A 249 2.12 -16.69 19.04
N GLN A 250 2.53 -17.63 18.18
CA GLN A 250 3.90 -18.14 18.16
C GLN A 250 4.92 -17.05 17.84
N ARG A 251 4.65 -16.24 16.82
CA ARG A 251 5.62 -15.25 16.33
C ARG A 251 5.74 -14.02 17.24
N PHE A 252 4.66 -13.63 17.93
CA PHE A 252 4.60 -12.36 18.64
C PHE A 252 4.15 -12.49 20.10
N ALA A 253 3.05 -13.21 20.38
CA ALA A 253 2.53 -13.30 21.73
C ALA A 253 3.50 -14.03 22.68
N VAL A 254 4.14 -15.12 22.24
CA VAL A 254 5.15 -15.83 23.04
C VAL A 254 6.30 -14.90 23.43
N VAL A 255 6.77 -14.06 22.50
CA VAL A 255 7.82 -13.05 22.77
C VAL A 255 7.34 -12.03 23.80
N MET A 256 6.12 -11.50 23.63
CA MET A 256 5.52 -10.55 24.57
C MET A 256 5.36 -11.14 25.98
N LEU A 257 4.90 -12.39 26.06
CA LEU A 257 4.71 -13.10 27.32
C LEU A 257 6.06 -13.35 28.00
N LYS A 258 7.06 -13.86 27.27
CA LYS A 258 8.39 -14.14 27.84
C LYS A 258 9.12 -12.88 28.31
N ARG A 259 9.03 -11.77 27.58
CA ARG A 259 9.79 -10.55 27.88
C ARG A 259 9.11 -9.62 28.88
N TYR A 260 7.77 -9.54 28.87
CA TYR A 260 7.05 -8.48 29.58
C TYR A 260 5.96 -9.00 30.51
N SER A 261 5.88 -10.30 30.75
CA SER A 261 4.96 -10.91 31.73
C SER A 261 5.69 -11.91 32.63
N ASN A 262 4.94 -12.59 33.50
CA ASN A 262 5.51 -13.55 34.46
C ASN A 262 5.65 -14.97 33.88
N TYR A 263 5.44 -15.17 32.57
CA TYR A 263 5.49 -16.48 31.93
C TYR A 263 6.84 -16.73 31.24
N THR A 264 7.67 -17.59 31.82
CA THR A 264 8.98 -17.98 31.24
C THR A 264 8.85 -19.04 30.14
N ASP A 265 7.88 -19.95 30.28
CA ASP A 265 7.59 -21.00 29.29
C ASP A 265 6.09 -21.06 28.94
N PRO A 266 5.59 -20.11 28.11
CA PRO A 266 4.21 -20.15 27.62
C PRO A 266 3.95 -21.39 26.76
N PRO A 267 2.73 -21.97 26.78
CA PRO A 267 2.41 -23.14 25.95
C PRO A 267 2.66 -22.90 24.46
N ALA A 268 3.05 -23.95 23.74
CA ALA A 268 3.31 -23.92 22.30
C ALA A 268 2.04 -23.82 21.41
N SER A 269 0.85 -24.04 21.98
CA SER A 269 -0.41 -23.86 21.28
C SER A 269 -1.17 -22.67 21.85
N VAL A 270 -1.68 -21.81 20.98
CA VAL A 270 -2.57 -20.71 21.40
C VAL A 270 -3.83 -21.24 22.09
N ILE A 271 -4.33 -22.42 21.68
CA ILE A 271 -5.52 -23.04 22.27
C ILE A 271 -5.22 -23.42 23.72
N ASP A 272 -4.08 -24.10 23.96
CA ASP A 272 -3.68 -24.53 25.30
C ASP A 272 -3.36 -23.34 26.21
N ALA A 273 -2.69 -22.33 25.67
CA ALA A 273 -2.42 -21.08 26.39
C ALA A 273 -3.72 -20.40 26.81
N PHE A 274 -4.67 -20.25 25.89
CA PHE A 274 -5.93 -19.56 26.17
C PHE A 274 -6.83 -20.36 27.11
N ALA A 275 -6.82 -21.69 27.02
CA ALA A 275 -7.52 -22.58 27.96
C ALA A 275 -6.99 -22.43 29.39
N LYS A 276 -5.69 -22.13 29.55
CA LYS A 276 -5.05 -21.82 30.84
C LYS A 276 -5.17 -20.34 31.25
N GLY A 277 -5.91 -19.52 30.50
CA GLY A 277 -6.03 -18.09 30.76
C GLY A 277 -4.77 -17.27 30.42
N ILE A 278 -3.77 -17.87 29.77
CA ILE A 278 -2.51 -17.21 29.41
C ILE A 278 -2.71 -16.46 28.09
N ARG A 279 -2.70 -15.13 28.17
CA ARG A 279 -2.89 -14.23 27.02
C ARG A 279 -1.98 -13.01 27.15
N PRO A 280 -1.40 -12.49 26.05
CA PRO A 280 -0.71 -11.21 26.12
C PRO A 280 -1.73 -10.12 26.47
N SER A 281 -1.36 -9.21 27.37
CA SER A 281 -2.13 -8.00 27.65
C SER A 281 -1.79 -6.88 26.66
N PHE A 282 -2.63 -5.84 26.58
CA PHE A 282 -2.31 -4.65 25.79
C PHE A 282 -1.04 -3.95 26.30
N LEU A 283 -0.78 -3.98 27.61
CA LEU A 283 0.47 -3.48 28.17
C LEU A 283 1.69 -4.25 27.65
N ASN A 284 1.62 -5.58 27.56
CA ASN A 284 2.72 -6.37 26.97
C ASN A 284 2.96 -6.00 25.51
N PHE A 285 1.89 -5.70 24.77
CA PHE A 285 1.98 -5.24 23.39
C PHE A 285 2.63 -3.85 23.29
N VAL A 286 2.23 -2.89 24.14
CA VAL A 286 2.85 -1.55 24.17
C VAL A 286 4.33 -1.65 24.54
N LEU A 287 4.69 -2.45 25.55
CA LEU A 287 6.10 -2.67 25.92
C LEU A 287 6.90 -3.29 24.77
N TYR A 288 6.34 -4.27 24.06
CA TYR A 288 6.95 -4.86 22.88
C TYR A 288 7.21 -3.84 21.76
N LEU A 289 6.29 -2.90 21.52
CA LEU A 289 6.47 -1.83 20.54
C LEU A 289 7.53 -0.80 20.97
N LEU A 290 7.70 -0.59 22.28
CA LEU A 290 8.64 0.39 22.84
C LEU A 290 10.04 -0.18 23.10
N ASP A 291 10.23 -1.49 22.93
CA ASP A 291 11.53 -2.13 23.05
C ASP A 291 12.34 -1.97 21.77
N SER A 292 13.50 -1.30 21.90
CA SER A 292 14.46 -1.10 20.82
C SER A 292 14.96 -2.39 20.18
N GLN A 293 14.92 -3.52 20.89
CA GLN A 293 15.32 -4.82 20.34
C GLN A 293 14.31 -5.36 19.35
N THR A 294 13.04 -5.00 19.47
CA THR A 294 11.99 -5.52 18.59
C THR A 294 12.28 -5.20 17.12
N GLU A 295 12.56 -3.93 16.79
CA GLU A 295 12.86 -3.55 15.40
C GLU A 295 14.28 -3.92 14.94
N LYS A 296 15.21 -4.18 15.87
CA LYS A 296 16.53 -4.73 15.53
C LYS A 296 16.45 -6.19 15.06
N GLU A 297 15.59 -6.98 15.71
CA GLU A 297 15.39 -8.38 15.36
C GLU A 297 14.55 -8.55 14.09
N MET A 298 13.46 -7.77 13.97
CA MET A 298 12.56 -7.85 12.83
C MET A 298 11.80 -6.54 12.62
N PRO A 299 11.66 -6.06 11.36
CA PRO A 299 10.80 -4.93 11.08
C PRO A 299 9.39 -5.13 11.62
N PHE A 300 8.76 -4.09 12.14
CA PHE A 300 7.38 -4.18 12.64
C PHE A 300 6.45 -4.80 11.59
N ASN A 301 5.55 -5.65 12.07
CA ASN A 301 4.49 -6.21 11.24
C ASN A 301 3.59 -5.09 10.70
N GLU A 302 3.12 -5.22 9.47
CA GLU A 302 2.24 -4.25 8.80
C GLU A 302 1.02 -3.82 9.62
N HIS A 303 0.50 -4.67 10.51
CA HIS A 303 -0.68 -4.36 11.32
C HIS A 303 -0.43 -3.26 12.36
N TRP A 304 0.80 -3.08 12.80
CA TRP A 304 1.18 -2.01 13.73
C TRP A 304 2.31 -1.13 13.21
N ARG A 305 2.95 -1.43 12.06
CA ARG A 305 3.92 -0.50 11.45
C ARG A 305 3.26 0.85 11.14
N GLN A 306 3.97 1.96 11.37
CA GLN A 306 3.47 3.30 11.09
C GLN A 306 3.04 3.47 9.61
N VAL A 307 1.94 4.17 9.37
CA VAL A 307 1.35 4.38 8.04
C VAL A 307 2.32 5.10 7.11
N HIS A 308 3.03 6.11 7.59
CA HIS A 308 4.00 6.83 6.74
C HIS A 308 5.11 5.91 6.21
N ARG A 309 5.47 4.83 6.95
CA ARG A 309 6.43 3.82 6.50
C ARG A 309 5.84 2.79 5.55
N LEU A 310 4.53 2.61 5.55
CA LEU A 310 3.83 1.70 4.63
C LEU A 310 3.54 2.37 3.29
N CYS A 311 3.13 3.64 3.34
CA CYS A 311 2.55 4.34 2.20
C CYS A 311 3.37 5.52 1.68
N HIS A 312 4.49 5.87 2.32
CA HIS A 312 5.46 6.86 1.82
C HIS A 312 4.81 8.19 1.37
N PRO A 313 3.96 8.85 2.19
CA PRO A 313 3.16 10.00 1.79
C PRO A 313 3.98 11.24 1.42
N CYS A 314 5.28 11.30 1.79
CA CYS A 314 6.17 12.36 1.34
C CYS A 314 6.86 12.07 -0.01
N GLN A 315 6.81 10.82 -0.49
CA GLN A 315 7.33 10.43 -1.81
C GLN A 315 6.20 10.18 -2.83
N ILE A 316 4.96 10.03 -2.37
CA ILE A 316 3.80 9.72 -3.19
C ILE A 316 2.73 10.78 -2.96
N ASN A 317 2.43 11.56 -4.00
CA ASN A 317 1.37 12.55 -3.97
C ASN A 317 0.02 11.85 -4.12
N TYR A 318 -0.67 11.56 -3.01
CA TYR A 318 -1.98 10.92 -3.05
C TYR A 318 -3.08 11.86 -3.55
N ASP A 319 -3.94 11.37 -4.43
CA ASP A 319 -5.08 12.11 -4.97
C ASP A 319 -6.30 12.07 -4.05
N PHE A 320 -6.35 11.08 -3.15
CA PHE A 320 -7.42 10.93 -2.17
C PHE A 320 -6.94 10.31 -0.85
N VAL A 321 -7.38 10.87 0.27
CA VAL A 321 -7.05 10.39 1.62
C VAL A 321 -8.34 10.17 2.38
N GLY A 322 -8.75 8.91 2.49
CA GLY A 322 -9.91 8.50 3.28
C GLY A 322 -9.58 8.35 4.76
N LYS A 323 -10.54 8.60 5.64
CA LYS A 323 -10.44 8.35 7.08
C LYS A 323 -11.46 7.32 7.52
N MET A 324 -11.07 6.43 8.43
CA MET A 324 -11.98 5.42 8.98
C MET A 324 -13.17 6.02 9.72
N GLU A 325 -12.96 7.19 10.31
CA GLU A 325 -13.96 7.97 11.03
C GLU A 325 -15.06 8.50 10.10
N THR A 326 -14.76 8.65 8.80
CA THR A 326 -15.67 9.13 7.74
C THR A 326 -15.75 8.13 6.57
N VAL A 327 -15.53 6.83 6.83
CA VAL A 327 -15.29 5.83 5.78
C VAL A 327 -16.43 5.68 4.79
N GLU A 328 -17.69 5.79 5.23
CA GLU A 328 -18.87 5.64 4.36
C GLU A 328 -18.93 6.78 3.33
N GLU A 329 -18.87 8.03 3.80
CA GLU A 329 -18.85 9.23 2.94
C GLU A 329 -17.60 9.27 2.04
N ASP A 330 -16.43 8.95 2.60
CA ASP A 330 -15.18 8.96 1.85
C ASP A 330 -15.14 7.85 0.79
N ALA A 331 -15.68 6.68 1.07
CA ALA A 331 -15.73 5.59 0.11
C ALA A 331 -16.68 5.90 -1.04
N GLU A 332 -17.88 6.41 -0.76
CA GLU A 332 -18.82 6.85 -1.80
C GLU A 332 -18.18 7.94 -2.68
N HIS A 333 -17.58 8.95 -2.06
CA HIS A 333 -16.90 10.03 -2.77
C HIS A 333 -15.76 9.50 -3.67
N LEU A 334 -14.91 8.62 -3.14
CA LEU A 334 -13.80 8.03 -3.89
C LEU A 334 -14.31 7.21 -5.09
N LEU A 335 -15.28 6.33 -4.92
CA LEU A 335 -15.78 5.48 -6.00
C LEU A 335 -16.36 6.31 -7.15
N ARG A 336 -16.95 7.47 -6.85
CA ARG A 336 -17.44 8.43 -7.85
C ARG A 336 -16.30 9.17 -8.57
N ILE A 337 -15.24 9.56 -7.87
CA ILE A 337 -14.02 10.15 -8.49
C ILE A 337 -13.38 9.14 -9.44
N LEU A 338 -13.27 7.88 -9.00
CA LEU A 338 -12.73 6.77 -9.77
C LEU A 338 -13.66 6.33 -10.91
N ARG A 339 -14.92 6.78 -10.91
CA ARG A 339 -15.96 6.43 -11.88
C ARG A 339 -16.24 4.92 -11.98
N VAL A 340 -16.19 4.24 -10.83
CA VAL A 340 -16.41 2.78 -10.71
C VAL A 340 -17.60 2.44 -9.81
N ASP A 341 -18.37 3.43 -9.37
CA ASP A 341 -19.56 3.26 -8.52
C ASP A 341 -20.78 2.65 -9.27
N ASN A 342 -20.64 2.43 -10.58
CA ASN A 342 -21.51 1.57 -11.38
C ASN A 342 -21.07 0.09 -11.39
N ILE A 343 -19.83 -0.20 -10.97
CA ILE A 343 -19.24 -1.55 -10.97
C ILE A 343 -19.23 -2.12 -9.55
N VAL A 344 -18.83 -1.32 -8.57
CA VAL A 344 -18.67 -1.73 -7.18
C VAL A 344 -19.34 -0.75 -6.23
N GLN A 345 -19.71 -1.24 -5.05
CA GLN A 345 -20.17 -0.41 -3.94
C GLN A 345 -19.34 -0.73 -2.70
N PHE A 346 -19.08 0.30 -1.89
CA PHE A 346 -18.53 0.07 -0.56
C PHE A 346 -19.66 -0.40 0.36
N PRO A 347 -19.55 -1.58 0.99
CA PRO A 347 -20.61 -2.11 1.82
C PRO A 347 -20.87 -1.18 3.00
N ALA A 348 -22.15 -0.88 3.25
CA ALA A 348 -22.55 -0.13 4.43
C ALA A 348 -22.05 -0.86 5.67
N GLY A 349 -21.30 -0.16 6.52
CA GLY A 349 -20.73 -0.75 7.72
C GLY A 349 -21.84 -1.00 8.75
N ARG A 350 -21.70 -2.08 9.53
CA ARG A 350 -22.21 -1.99 10.90
C ARG A 350 -21.39 -0.88 11.57
N ARG A 351 -22.04 0.15 12.12
CA ARG A 351 -21.44 1.23 12.92
C ARG A 351 -20.72 0.66 14.15
N ASN A 352 -19.65 -0.10 13.97
CA ASN A 352 -18.75 -0.48 15.03
C ASN A 352 -17.81 0.69 15.26
N ARG A 353 -18.45 1.75 15.77
CA ARG A 353 -17.88 2.92 16.40
C ARG A 353 -16.82 2.43 17.37
N THR A 354 -15.58 2.49 16.94
CA THR A 354 -14.48 2.55 17.90
C THR A 354 -14.52 4.00 18.35
N THR A 355 -15.42 4.27 19.29
CA THR A 355 -15.63 5.60 19.86
C THR A 355 -14.35 6.03 20.57
N SER A 356 -14.07 7.34 20.61
CA SER A 356 -13.03 7.94 21.45
C SER A 356 -13.04 7.46 22.92
N ASN A 357 -14.19 7.06 23.45
CA ASN A 357 -14.32 6.44 24.79
C ASN A 357 -13.51 5.15 24.95
N TRP A 358 -13.20 4.44 23.86
CA TRP A 358 -12.45 3.19 23.91
C TRP A 358 -10.97 3.44 24.11
N GLU A 359 -10.40 4.48 23.50
CA GLU A 359 -8.98 4.81 23.70
C GLU A 359 -8.69 5.02 25.18
N GLN A 360 -9.52 5.81 25.87
CA GLN A 360 -9.37 6.03 27.31
C GLN A 360 -9.42 4.73 28.11
N ALA A 361 -10.36 3.83 27.80
CA ALA A 361 -10.49 2.55 28.49
C ALA A 361 -9.29 1.63 28.25
N TRP A 362 -8.81 1.51 27.01
CA TRP A 362 -7.67 0.67 26.65
C TRP A 362 -6.35 1.20 27.21
N PHE A 363 -6.21 2.52 27.32
CA PHE A 363 -5.02 3.18 27.84
C PHE A 363 -5.07 3.48 29.35
N ALA A 364 -6.19 3.21 30.02
CA ALA A 364 -6.39 3.51 31.45
C ALA A 364 -5.31 2.88 32.34
N ASN A 365 -4.94 1.63 32.05
CA ASN A 365 -3.94 0.88 32.81
C ASN A 365 -2.51 0.98 32.24
N ILE A 366 -2.29 1.84 31.25
CA ILE A 366 -0.96 2.06 30.66
C ILE A 366 -0.32 3.26 31.38
N PRO A 367 0.87 3.10 31.99
CA PRO A 367 1.59 4.21 32.60
C PRO A 367 1.78 5.39 31.63
N TYR A 368 1.61 6.62 32.12
CA TYR A 368 1.64 7.81 31.26
C TYR A 368 2.95 7.95 30.47
N GLU A 369 4.10 7.55 31.04
CA GLU A 369 5.38 7.58 30.32
C GLU A 369 5.42 6.62 29.14
N LEU A 370 4.77 5.45 29.24
CA LEU A 370 4.64 4.54 28.10
C LEU A 370 3.68 5.12 27.05
N ARG A 371 2.61 5.81 27.47
CA ARG A 371 1.70 6.50 26.55
C ARG A 371 2.42 7.60 25.76
N ARG A 372 3.28 8.38 26.42
CA ARG A 372 4.12 9.42 25.78
C ARG A 372 5.12 8.85 24.78
N ARG A 373 5.89 7.83 25.20
CA ARG A 373 6.84 7.16 24.29
C ARG A 373 6.14 6.48 23.12
N LEU A 374 4.93 5.93 23.33
CA LEU A 374 4.14 5.36 22.25
C LEU A 374 3.63 6.45 21.30
N TYR A 375 3.23 7.61 21.81
CA TYR A 375 2.90 8.75 20.96
C TYR A 375 4.11 9.17 20.10
N GLU A 376 5.29 9.32 20.70
CA GLU A 376 6.53 9.67 19.97
C GLU A 376 6.81 8.67 18.83
N LEU A 377 6.61 7.37 19.08
CA LEU A 377 6.77 6.31 18.07
C LEU A 377 5.81 6.42 16.87
N TYR A 378 4.63 7.03 17.05
CA TYR A 378 3.60 7.19 16.00
C TYR A 378 3.34 8.67 15.65
N GLU A 379 4.13 9.61 16.16
CA GLU A 379 3.87 11.05 16.06
C GLU A 379 3.78 11.51 14.60
N ALA A 380 4.63 10.95 13.73
CA ALA A 380 4.59 11.22 12.30
C ALA A 380 3.22 10.91 11.68
N ASP A 381 2.57 9.80 12.05
CA ASP A 381 1.24 9.45 11.54
C ASP A 381 0.17 10.41 12.08
N PHE A 382 0.28 10.86 13.34
CA PHE A 382 -0.63 11.87 13.89
C PHE A 382 -0.53 13.18 13.10
N LYS A 383 0.69 13.66 12.88
CA LYS A 383 0.96 14.92 12.17
C LYS A 383 0.57 14.85 10.70
N VAL A 384 1.13 13.89 9.95
CA VAL A 384 0.93 13.76 8.49
C VAL A 384 -0.55 13.63 8.13
N PHE A 385 -1.32 12.88 8.92
CA PHE A 385 -2.74 12.64 8.61
C PHE A 385 -3.71 13.52 9.40
N GLY A 386 -3.21 14.52 10.13
CA GLY A 386 -4.04 15.48 10.85
C GLY A 386 -4.96 14.84 11.89
N TYR A 387 -4.41 13.96 12.71
CA TYR A 387 -5.08 13.50 13.93
C TYR A 387 -4.68 14.39 15.10
N PRO A 388 -5.63 14.77 15.97
CA PRO A 388 -5.31 15.55 17.14
C PRO A 388 -4.36 14.76 18.04
N LYS A 389 -3.37 15.45 18.62
CA LYS A 389 -2.53 14.87 19.65
C LYS A 389 -3.44 14.42 20.81
N PRO A 390 -3.30 13.19 21.33
CA PRO A 390 -4.22 12.64 22.32
C PRO A 390 -3.93 13.16 23.73
N GLU A 391 -4.04 14.48 23.94
CA GLU A 391 -3.62 15.17 25.17
C GLU A 391 -4.18 14.51 26.45
N LYS A 392 -5.46 14.09 26.44
CA LYS A 392 -6.10 13.40 27.57
C LYS A 392 -5.40 12.09 27.98
N LEU A 393 -4.65 11.46 27.08
CA LEU A 393 -3.89 10.24 27.33
C LEU A 393 -2.42 10.51 27.69
N LEU A 394 -1.92 11.73 27.50
CA LEU A 394 -0.50 12.05 27.66
C LEU A 394 -0.19 12.76 28.98
N HIS A 395 -1.21 13.20 29.70
CA HIS A 395 -1.10 13.82 31.03
C HIS A 395 -1.47 12.82 32.15
N LYS A 396 -1.03 13.15 33.37
CA LYS A 396 -1.24 12.35 34.58
C LYS A 396 -2.69 12.37 35.05
#